data_AF-A0A9E3HTH2-F1
#
_entry.id   AF-A0A9E3HTH2-F1
#
_cell.length_a   1.000
_cell.length_b   1.000
_cell.length_c   1.000
_cell.angle_alpha   90.00
_cell.angle_beta   90.00
_cell.angle_gamma   90.00
#
_symmetry.space_group_name_H-M   'P 1'
#
loop_
_entity.id
_entity.type
_entity.pdbx_description
1 polymer ?
#
loop_
_entity_poly.entity_id
_entity_poly.type
_entity_poly.pdbx_seq_one_letter_code
_entity_poly.pdbx_strand_id
1 'polypeptide(L)' 'MKLHTPKEMAEKGGSKYQGCVIAAKYARKLHNQYRDSTQFLDKKFTTESLDKLSEGNLNYEIVDRRMSKKKAKSIFPDKA' A
#
# COMPACT_ATOMS: atom_id res chain seq x y z
N MET A 1 -4.71 -20.51 -1.66
CA MET A 1 -3.83 -19.49 -1.05
C MET A 1 -2.52 -19.50 -1.83
N LYS A 2 -2.14 -18.40 -2.49
CA LYS A 2 -0.89 -18.30 -3.27
C LYS A 2 0.28 -18.05 -2.31
N LEU A 3 1.43 -18.66 -2.57
CA LEU A 3 2.66 -18.45 -1.80
C LEU A 3 3.46 -17.32 -2.45
N HIS A 4 3.89 -16.34 -1.66
CA HIS A 4 4.78 -15.28 -2.10
C HIS A 4 6.16 -15.48 -1.49
N THR A 5 7.20 -15.42 -2.32
CA THR A 5 8.57 -15.59 -1.82
C THR A 5 9.12 -14.29 -1.22
N PRO A 6 10.05 -14.37 -0.25
CA PRO A 6 10.72 -13.18 0.28
C PRO A 6 11.41 -12.34 -0.79
N LYS A 7 11.83 -12.97 -1.90
CA LYS A 7 12.47 -12.32 -3.04
C LYS A 7 11.49 -11.42 -3.80
N GLU A 8 10.31 -11.94 -4.16
CA GLU A 8 9.24 -11.15 -4.80
C GLU A 8 8.87 -9.91 -3.97
N MET A 9 8.77 -10.09 -2.64
CA MET A 9 8.43 -9.01 -1.73
C MET A 9 9.53 -7.94 -1.65
N ALA A 10 10.79 -8.33 -1.75
CA ALA A 10 11.92 -7.42 -1.72
C ALA A 10 12.08 -6.64 -3.04
N GLU A 11 11.84 -7.29 -4.18
CA GLU A 11 11.98 -6.67 -5.51
C GLU A 11 11.07 -5.45 -5.68
N LYS A 12 9.84 -5.52 -5.18
CA LYS A 12 8.86 -4.42 -5.29
C LYS A 12 8.74 -3.57 -4.03
N GLY A 13 9.09 -4.13 -2.87
CA GLY A 13 8.97 -3.48 -1.56
C GLY A 13 10.26 -2.86 -1.02
N GLY A 14 11.39 -2.98 -1.72
CA GLY A 14 12.72 -2.55 -1.26
C GLY A 14 13.39 -3.53 -0.29
N SER A 15 12.62 -4.14 0.62
CA SER A 15 13.05 -5.29 1.43
C SER A 15 11.87 -6.21 1.74
N LYS A 16 12.13 -7.47 2.09
CA LYS A 16 11.07 -8.43 2.44
C LYS A 16 10.17 -7.94 3.59
N TYR A 17 10.77 -7.24 4.57
CA TYR A 17 10.04 -6.71 5.72
C TYR A 17 9.19 -5.50 5.33
N GLN A 18 9.77 -4.59 4.57
CA GLN A 18 9.08 -3.39 4.11
C GLN A 18 7.92 -3.74 3.17
N GLY A 19 8.11 -4.70 2.27
CA GLY A 19 7.05 -5.23 1.43
C GLY A 19 5.86 -5.78 2.25
N CYS A 20 6.13 -6.55 3.32
CA CYS A 20 5.07 -7.02 4.21
C CYS A 20 4.30 -5.87 4.89
N VAL A 21 4.99 -4.83 5.35
CA VAL A 21 4.35 -3.66 5.98
C VAL A 21 3.50 -2.89 4.98
N ILE A 22 4.00 -2.68 3.75
CA ILE A 22 3.25 -2.00 2.68
C ILE A 22 1.97 -2.78 2.35
N ALA A 23 2.09 -4.09 2.09
CA ALA A 23 0.94 -4.93 1.79
C ALA A 23 -0.07 -4.96 2.94
N ALA A 24 0.38 -5.05 4.20
CA ALA A 24 -0.49 -5.04 5.37
C ALA A 24 -1.24 -3.69 5.54
N LYS A 25 -0.56 -2.57 5.28
CA LYS A 25 -1.17 -1.23 5.35
C LYS A 25 -2.23 -1.06 4.26
N TYR A 26 -1.95 -1.54 3.05
CA TYR A 26 -2.91 -1.53 1.96
C TYR A 26 -4.11 -2.45 2.23
N ALA A 27 -3.89 -3.65 2.77
CA ALA A 27 -4.97 -4.56 3.14
C ALA A 27 -5.93 -3.94 4.16
N ARG A 28 -5.42 -3.21 5.16
CA ARG A 28 -6.25 -2.47 6.13
C ARG A 28 -7.05 -1.35 5.46
N LYS A 29 -6.44 -0.64 4.50
CA LYS A 29 -7.13 0.41 3.72
C LYS A 29 -8.28 -0.19 2.90
N LEU A 30 -8.03 -1.29 2.18
CA LEU A 30 -9.06 -2.01 1.43
C LEU A 30 -10.18 -2.49 2.35
N HIS A 31 -9.83 -3.16 3.45
CA HIS A 31 -10.83 -3.63 4.41
C HIS A 31 -11.73 -2.49 4.90
N ASN A 32 -11.15 -1.33 5.25
CA ASN A 32 -11.95 -0.18 5.69
C ASN A 32 -12.82 0.40 4.57
N GLN A 33 -12.36 0.36 3.32
CA GLN A 33 -13.12 0.84 2.17
C GLN A 33 -14.33 -0.05 1.86
N TYR A 34 -14.20 -1.36 2.04
CA TYR A 34 -15.25 -2.34 1.73
C TYR A 34 -16.02 -2.83 2.97
N ARG A 35 -15.70 -2.34 4.17
CA ARG A 35 -16.25 -2.81 5.44
C ARG A 35 -17.78 -2.82 5.46
N ASP A 36 -18.38 -1.76 4.95
CA ASP A 36 -19.84 -1.56 4.95
C ASP A 36 -20.45 -1.84 3.57
N SER A 37 -19.66 -2.41 2.64
CA SER A 37 -20.12 -2.79 1.32
C SER A 37 -20.71 -4.19 1.34
N THR A 38 -21.74 -4.44 0.52
CA THR A 38 -22.27 -5.78 0.27
C THR A 38 -21.43 -6.55 -0.75
N GLN A 39 -20.28 -6.00 -1.19
CA GLN A 39 -19.40 -6.64 -2.14
C GLN A 39 -18.62 -7.75 -1.45
N PHE A 40 -18.92 -8.99 -1.83
CA PHE A 40 -18.10 -10.13 -1.48
C PHE A 40 -16.84 -10.11 -2.36
N LEU A 41 -15.66 -10.07 -1.74
CA LEU A 41 -14.42 -10.26 -2.46
C LEU A 41 -14.13 -11.75 -2.63
N ASP A 42 -13.74 -12.14 -3.84
CA ASP A 42 -13.28 -13.50 -4.17
C ASP A 42 -12.00 -13.90 -3.41
N LYS A 43 -11.23 -12.92 -2.96
CA LYS A 43 -9.96 -13.13 -2.24
C LYS A 43 -9.95 -12.34 -0.93
N LYS A 44 -9.25 -12.88 0.08
CA LYS A 44 -8.94 -12.13 1.30
C LYS A 44 -8.10 -10.90 0.96
N PHE A 45 -8.39 -9.76 1.60
CA PHE A 45 -7.67 -8.50 1.36
C PHE A 45 -6.15 -8.62 1.49
N THR A 46 -5.67 -9.46 2.40
CA THR A 46 -4.23 -9.70 2.58
C THR A 46 -3.62 -10.39 1.37
N THR A 47 -4.31 -11.37 0.77
CA THR A 47 -3.86 -12.06 -0.45
C THR A 47 -3.88 -11.11 -1.64
N GLU A 48 -4.95 -10.34 -1.82
CA GLU A 48 -5.03 -9.34 -2.90
C GLU A 48 -3.94 -8.27 -2.77
N SER A 49 -3.65 -7.82 -1.56
CA SER A 49 -2.61 -6.82 -1.31
C SER A 49 -1.20 -7.34 -1.60
N LEU A 50 -0.93 -8.60 -1.27
CA LEU A 50 0.34 -9.26 -1.61
C LEU A 50 0.47 -9.48 -3.12
N ASP A 51 -0.60 -9.93 -3.78
CA ASP A 51 -0.66 -10.08 -5.24
C ASP A 51 -0.33 -8.74 -5.92
N LYS A 52 -1.04 -7.67 -5.57
CA LYS A 52 -0.83 -6.33 -6.14
C LYS A 52 0.59 -5.79 -5.90
N LEU A 53 1.17 -6.04 -4.72
CA LEU A 53 2.56 -5.65 -4.49
C LEU A 53 3.52 -6.46 -5.37
N SER A 54 3.36 -7.78 -5.43
CA SER A 54 4.24 -8.67 -6.19
C SER A 54 4.20 -8.41 -7.69
N GLU A 55 3.03 -8.05 -8.22
CA GLU A 55 2.83 -7.67 -9.62
C GLU A 55 3.32 -6.26 -9.93
N GLY A 56 3.65 -5.45 -8.91
CA GLY A 56 4.01 -4.05 -9.09
C GLY A 56 2.81 -3.12 -9.36
N ASN A 57 1.59 -3.59 -9.10
CA ASN A 57 0.33 -2.88 -9.28
C ASN A 57 -0.04 -1.97 -8.09
N LEU A 58 0.90 -1.73 -7.18
CA LEU A 58 0.67 -0.99 -5.95
C LEU A 58 1.59 0.23 -5.89
N ASN A 59 1.00 1.41 -6.06
CA ASN A 59 1.69 2.68 -5.91
C ASN A 59 1.75 3.07 -4.44
N TYR A 60 2.95 3.31 -3.93
CA TYR A 60 3.16 3.75 -2.55
C TYR A 60 4.34 4.70 -2.46
N GLU A 61 4.33 5.51 -1.40
CA GLU A 61 5.45 6.37 -1.02
C GLU A 61 5.71 6.20 0.48
N ILE A 62 6.99 6.17 0.86
CA ILE A 62 7.40 6.12 2.26
C ILE A 62 7.65 7.55 2.71
N VAL A 63 6.71 8.07 3.47
CA VAL A 63 6.79 9.43 4.00
C VAL A 63 7.26 9.36 5.44
N ASP A 64 8.33 10.10 5.77
CA ASP A 64 8.71 10.31 7.15
C ASP A 64 7.59 11.09 7.87
N ARG A 65 7.13 10.54 9.00
CA ARG A 65 6.12 11.17 9.87
C ARG A 65 6.51 12.61 10.26
N ARG A 66 7.80 12.92 10.36
CA ARG A 66 8.28 14.29 10.65
C ARG A 66 8.12 15.24 9.45
N MET A 67 8.24 14.72 8.24
CA MET A 67 8.11 15.48 6.99
C MET A 67 6.66 15.66 6.56
N SER A 68 5.75 14.78 6.95
CA SER A 68 4.29 14.90 6.70
C SER A 68 3.68 16.20 7.23
N LYS A 69 4.29 16.86 8.22
CA LYS A 69 3.82 18.16 8.75
C LYS A 69 4.26 19.36 7.91
N LYS A 70 5.24 19.20 7.01
CA LYS A 70 5.59 20.25 6.05
C LYS A 70 4.51 20.19 4.98
N LYS A 71 3.71 21.26 4.85
CA LYS A 71 2.80 21.43 3.70
C LYS A 71 3.60 21.10 2.44
N ALA A 72 3.03 20.29 1.54
CA ALA A 72 3.60 20.12 0.21
C ALA A 72 3.84 21.52 -0.35
N LYS A 73 5.08 21.84 -0.71
CA LYS A 73 5.43 23.15 -1.28
C LYS A 73 4.57 23.27 -2.53
N SER A 74 3.53 24.10 -2.47
CA SER A 74 2.65 24.29 -3.62
C SER A 74 3.52 24.79 -4.77
N ILE A 75 3.46 24.08 -5.89
CA ILE A 75 4.13 24.51 -7.13
C ILE A 75 3.46 25.77 -7.67
N PHE A 76 2.21 26.01 -7.26
CA PHE A 76 1.44 27.20 -7.58
C PHE A 76 1.59 28.22 -6.44
N PRO A 77 1.92 29.49 -6.74
CA PRO A 77 1.92 30.53 -5.73
C PRO A 77 0.49 30.72 -5.21
N ASP A 78 0.32 30.71 -3.89
CA ASP A 78 -0.92 31.11 -3.24
C ASP A 78 -1.17 32.57 -3.64
N LYS A 79 -2.24 32.81 -4.43
CA LYS A 79 -2.65 34.17 -4.78
C LYS A 79 -3.05 34.90 -3.49
N ALA A 80 -2.40 36.05 -3.28
CA ALA A 80 -2.70 37.02 -2.23
C ALA A 80 -4.09 37.65 -2.41
#